data_AF-A0A8T9BMX6-F1
#
_entry.id   AF-A0A8T9BMX6-F1
#
_cell.length_a   1.000
_cell.length_b   1.000
_cell.length_c   1.000
_cell.angle_alpha   90.00
_cell.angle_beta   90.00
_cell.angle_gamma   90.00
#
_symmetry.space_group_name_H-M   'P 1'
#
loop_
_entity.id
_entity.type
_entity.pdbx_description
1 polymer ?
#
loop_
_entity_poly.entity_id
_entity_poly.type
_entity_poly.pdbx_seq_one_letter_code
_entity_poly.pdbx_strand_id
1 'polypeptide(L)'
;TLESASADQPQAPPIIFTRPGLVPDVSLQVFHQPFHVHSAALKPNSVFFCKFLDSPDKLASSGNSASLFKYDWVTKIDEDGTWQLVSSSAPKLDGTKEGVFTGAIDTEIRAFEILLRAMYSRSLRISSPAEFYLAVELADYYCALPALSSALNGAFYTNPVLAEATYEQPHILIKTAFKLRNAVLYRECLVQTMGPWSKPQYKEIDDESLRGIAAAAHAGLKDVLLDTQCAIIEILDWAMTYDKDLVAQFQKLQLDATRGCYNRQAPGERIFHLPRYYRNLYDDQRECRDVDDIDPAGFLAAMEPLMKNDLLLVTQGADRSGEGKYHVRRNLLSST
;
A
#
# COMPACT_ATOMS: atom_id res chain seq x y z
N THR A 1 -16.24 17.63 28.22
CA THR A 1 -15.47 17.75 29.48
C THR A 1 -14.04 17.47 29.12
N LEU A 2 -13.16 18.44 29.33
CA LEU A 2 -11.77 18.43 28.88
C LEU A 2 -10.93 17.49 29.76
N GLU A 3 -10.35 16.45 29.17
CA GLU A 3 -9.29 15.67 29.82
C GLU A 3 -7.97 16.44 29.68
N SER A 4 -7.64 17.19 30.72
CA SER A 4 -6.27 17.60 31.00
C SER A 4 -5.45 16.36 31.33
N ALA A 5 -4.38 16.08 30.58
CA ALA A 5 -3.43 15.05 30.92
C ALA A 5 -2.65 15.45 32.19
N SER A 6 -3.19 15.15 33.37
CA SER A 6 -2.43 15.10 34.61
C SER A 6 -2.60 13.73 35.26
N ALA A 7 -1.47 13.01 35.33
CA ALA A 7 -1.09 11.98 36.29
C ALA A 7 -2.21 11.05 36.86
N ASP A 8 -2.41 9.91 36.19
CA ASP A 8 -2.82 8.58 36.70
C ASP A 8 -3.71 7.81 35.69
N GLN A 9 -3.30 7.76 34.42
CA GLN A 9 -3.80 6.69 33.56
C GLN A 9 -3.03 5.40 33.89
N PRO A 10 -3.71 4.27 34.20
CA PRO A 10 -3.04 3.01 34.48
C PRO A 10 -2.18 2.63 33.28
N GLN A 11 -0.86 2.54 33.48
CA GLN A 11 0.06 2.17 32.40
C GLN A 11 -0.31 0.78 31.88
N ALA A 12 -0.51 0.70 30.56
CA ALA A 12 -0.72 -0.57 29.89
C ALA A 12 0.53 -1.46 30.08
N PRO A 13 0.37 -2.80 30.12
CA PRO A 13 1.52 -3.69 30.21
C PRO A 13 2.46 -3.46 29.00
N PRO A 14 3.79 -3.51 29.20
CA PRO A 14 4.75 -3.21 28.15
C PRO A 14 4.69 -4.23 27.02
N ILE A 15 4.68 -3.75 25.78
CA ILE A 15 4.83 -4.57 24.58
C ILE A 15 6.32 -4.80 24.34
N ILE A 16 6.76 -6.05 24.55
CA ILE A 16 8.18 -6.42 24.47
C ILE A 16 8.49 -7.06 23.12
N PHE A 17 9.40 -6.44 22.36
CA PHE A 17 9.94 -7.03 21.15
C PHE A 17 11.19 -7.82 21.48
N THR A 18 11.11 -9.15 21.44
CA THR A 18 12.21 -10.08 21.69
C THR A 18 13.06 -10.36 20.44
N ARG A 19 14.37 -10.53 20.63
CA ARG A 19 15.32 -11.11 19.67
C ARG A 19 16.22 -12.12 20.41
N PRO A 20 16.50 -13.31 19.85
CA PRO A 20 17.33 -14.30 20.51
C PRO A 20 18.71 -13.73 20.90
N GLY A 21 19.11 -13.93 22.15
CA GLY A 21 20.42 -13.50 22.67
C GLY A 21 20.57 -12.00 22.93
N LEU A 22 19.51 -11.20 22.77
CA LEU A 22 19.53 -9.77 23.05
C LEU A 22 18.52 -9.40 24.15
N VAL A 23 18.92 -8.46 24.99
CA VAL A 23 18.06 -7.82 25.99
C VAL A 23 17.63 -6.45 25.44
N PRO A 24 16.35 -6.07 25.53
CA PRO A 24 15.89 -4.75 25.13
C PRO A 24 16.67 -3.64 25.86
N ASP A 25 17.27 -2.73 25.09
CA ASP A 25 18.09 -1.61 25.59
C ASP A 25 17.44 -0.24 25.34
N VAL A 26 16.25 -0.22 24.71
CA VAL A 26 15.47 0.98 24.40
C VAL A 26 14.07 0.84 25.00
N SER A 27 13.66 1.84 25.79
CA SER A 27 12.28 2.09 26.23
C SER A 27 11.68 3.22 25.40
N LEU A 28 10.56 2.95 24.74
CA LEU A 28 9.77 3.96 24.03
C LEU A 28 8.38 4.03 24.68
N GLN A 29 8.07 5.14 25.34
CA GLN A 29 6.74 5.43 25.86
C GLN A 29 5.95 6.19 24.80
N VAL A 30 5.06 5.50 24.09
CA VAL A 30 4.18 6.09 23.08
C VAL A 30 2.81 6.32 23.71
N PHE A 31 2.52 7.58 24.05
CA PHE A 31 1.37 7.96 24.88
C PHE A 31 1.33 7.13 26.17
N HIS A 32 0.30 6.30 26.36
CA HIS A 32 0.13 5.45 27.53
C HIS A 32 0.68 4.02 27.35
N GLN A 33 1.20 3.67 26.16
CA GLN A 33 1.72 2.34 25.85
C GLN A 33 3.26 2.30 25.90
N PRO A 34 3.86 1.57 26.85
CA PRO A 34 5.30 1.31 26.84
C PRO A 34 5.67 0.23 25.83
N PHE A 35 6.78 0.46 25.11
CA PHE A 35 7.42 -0.49 24.20
C PHE A 35 8.86 -0.73 24.62
N HIS A 36 9.24 -2.00 24.79
CA HIS A 36 10.62 -2.39 25.06
C HIS A 36 11.22 -3.00 23.80
N VAL A 37 12.24 -2.34 23.26
CA VAL A 37 12.84 -2.66 21.95
C VAL A 37 14.37 -2.60 22.00
N HIS A 38 15.00 -2.94 20.89
CA HIS A 38 16.44 -3.03 20.73
C HIS A 38 16.93 -1.93 19.79
N SER A 39 17.95 -1.18 20.19
CA SER A 39 18.62 -0.20 19.34
C SER A 39 19.19 -0.86 18.08
N ALA A 40 19.68 -2.10 18.19
CA ALA A 40 20.13 -2.95 17.08
C ALA A 40 19.03 -3.32 16.07
N ALA A 41 17.74 -3.12 16.42
CA ALA A 41 16.62 -3.25 15.49
C ALA A 41 16.28 -1.91 14.83
N LEU A 42 16.25 -0.84 15.62
CA LEU A 42 15.79 0.47 15.16
C LEU A 42 16.80 1.13 14.22
N LYS A 43 18.08 1.19 14.60
CA LYS A 43 19.15 1.90 13.86
C LYS A 43 19.31 1.47 12.40
N PRO A 44 19.39 0.16 12.06
CA PRO A 44 19.54 -0.23 10.65
C PRO A 44 18.28 0.03 9.81
N ASN A 45 17.11 0.19 10.44
CA ASN A 45 15.82 0.34 9.75
C ASN A 45 15.29 1.78 9.73
N SER A 46 15.97 2.71 10.39
CA SER A 46 15.55 4.10 10.51
C SER A 46 16.76 5.03 10.60
N VAL A 47 16.87 5.94 9.64
CA VAL A 47 17.92 6.97 9.66
C VAL A 47 17.75 7.89 10.87
N PHE A 48 16.51 8.12 11.31
CA PHE A 48 16.21 8.90 12.50
C PHE A 48 16.82 8.22 13.74
N PHE A 49 16.47 6.97 14.03
CA PHE A 49 16.99 6.28 15.22
C PHE A 49 18.50 6.05 15.14
N CYS A 50 19.06 5.84 13.95
CA CYS A 50 20.50 5.76 13.74
C CYS A 50 21.23 7.04 14.20
N LYS A 51 20.72 8.21 13.81
CA LYS A 51 21.36 9.50 14.15
C LYS A 51 21.09 9.92 15.60
N PHE A 52 19.85 9.76 16.05
CA PHE A 52 19.39 10.42 17.26
C PHE A 52 19.47 9.57 18.52
N LEU A 53 19.65 8.25 18.44
CA LEU A 53 19.86 7.44 19.65
C LEU A 53 21.25 7.73 20.26
N ASP A 54 22.30 7.84 19.44
CA ASP A 54 23.67 8.03 19.92
C ASP A 54 24.13 9.49 19.96
N SER A 55 23.22 10.47 19.81
CA SER A 55 23.62 11.88 19.82
C SER A 55 24.25 12.24 21.18
N PRO A 56 25.39 12.98 21.18
CA PRO A 56 26.14 13.31 22.41
C PRO A 56 25.28 13.99 23.47
N ASP A 57 24.38 14.87 23.05
CA ASP A 57 23.46 15.63 23.91
C ASP A 57 22.53 14.72 24.73
N LYS A 58 22.31 13.48 24.25
CA LYS A 58 21.41 12.49 24.89
C LYS A 58 22.18 11.47 25.73
N LEU A 59 23.45 11.23 25.41
CA LEU A 59 24.34 10.39 26.20
C LEU A 59 24.82 11.10 27.47
N ALA A 60 25.02 12.43 27.42
CA ALA A 60 25.43 13.23 28.58
C ALA A 60 24.42 13.15 29.75
N SER A 61 23.12 12.98 29.43
CA SER A 61 22.06 12.88 30.44
C SER A 61 21.78 11.45 30.92
N SER A 62 22.44 10.43 30.34
CA SER A 62 22.38 9.03 30.80
C SER A 62 23.12 8.80 32.14
N GLY A 63 23.86 9.81 32.63
CA GLY A 63 24.58 9.75 33.90
C GLY A 63 23.69 9.84 35.16
N ASN A 64 22.43 10.28 35.02
CA ASN A 64 21.51 10.47 36.15
C ASN A 64 20.41 9.39 36.18
N SER A 65 20.79 8.22 36.72
CA SER A 65 20.01 7.29 37.56
C SER A 65 18.47 7.28 37.51
N ALA A 66 17.89 6.22 36.90
CA ALA A 66 16.67 5.48 37.33
C ALA A 66 16.24 4.40 36.31
N SER A 67 16.54 4.60 35.03
CA SER A 67 16.13 3.71 33.93
C SER A 67 17.06 2.49 33.77
N LEU A 68 16.48 1.28 33.68
CA LEU A 68 17.19 0.05 33.29
C LEU A 68 17.60 0.04 31.80
N PHE A 69 17.06 0.95 31.00
CA PHE A 69 17.29 1.04 29.56
C PHE A 69 18.37 2.06 29.24
N LYS A 70 19.21 1.74 28.25
CA LYS A 70 20.26 2.64 27.73
C LYS A 70 19.66 3.88 27.07
N TYR A 71 18.52 3.71 26.40
CA TYR A 71 17.79 4.80 25.78
C TYR A 71 16.36 4.78 26.32
N ASP A 72 15.90 5.92 26.82
CA ASP A 72 14.53 6.08 27.32
C ASP A 72 13.91 7.32 26.67
N TRP A 73 12.80 7.10 25.96
CA TRP A 73 12.16 8.11 25.13
C TRP A 73 10.67 8.16 25.41
N VAL A 74 10.12 9.36 25.43
CA VAL A 74 8.71 9.61 25.75
C VAL A 74 8.04 10.43 24.66
N THR A 75 6.72 10.26 24.50
CA THR A 75 5.90 11.13 23.67
C THR A 75 5.92 12.54 24.22
N LYS A 76 6.25 13.50 23.36
CA LYS A 76 6.03 14.93 23.57
C LYS A 76 5.02 15.42 22.54
N ILE A 77 4.06 16.21 22.99
CA ILE A 77 3.07 16.87 22.15
C ILE A 77 3.55 18.30 21.90
N ASP A 78 3.71 18.65 20.62
CA ASP A 78 4.14 19.98 20.19
C ASP A 78 2.94 20.95 20.15
N GLU A 79 3.21 22.25 20.04
CA GLU A 79 2.19 23.32 20.11
C GLU A 79 1.09 23.20 19.04
N ASP A 80 1.43 22.62 17.89
CA ASP A 80 0.51 22.37 16.78
C ASP A 80 -0.39 21.14 16.99
N GLY A 81 -0.23 20.44 18.12
CA GLY A 81 -0.96 19.22 18.44
C GLY A 81 -0.41 17.98 17.76
N THR A 82 0.72 18.08 17.04
CA THR A 82 1.47 16.90 16.58
C THR A 82 2.29 16.30 17.72
N TRP A 83 2.76 15.07 17.55
CA TRP A 83 3.55 14.39 18.57
C TRP A 83 4.84 13.81 18.00
N GLN A 84 5.86 13.75 18.84
CA GLN A 84 7.16 13.17 18.51
C GLN A 84 7.78 12.46 19.72
N LEU A 85 8.69 11.53 19.46
CA LEU A 85 9.51 10.92 20.50
C LEU A 85 10.68 11.84 20.86
N VAL A 86 10.85 12.12 22.16
CA VAL A 86 12.00 12.86 22.71
C VAL A 86 12.68 12.05 23.81
N SER A 87 13.97 12.30 24.03
CA SER A 87 14.70 11.68 25.14
C SER A 87 14.06 12.11 26.46
N SER A 88 13.77 11.17 27.37
CA SER A 88 13.19 11.50 28.70
C SER A 88 14.11 12.40 29.51
N SER A 89 15.40 12.36 29.20
CA SER A 89 16.48 13.12 29.81
C SER A 89 16.76 14.48 29.17
N ALA A 90 16.01 14.88 28.14
CA ALA A 90 16.20 16.18 27.48
C ALA A 90 15.80 17.33 28.43
N PRO A 91 16.56 18.44 28.46
CA PRO A 91 16.21 19.58 29.30
C PRO A 91 14.85 20.12 28.87
N LYS A 92 13.94 20.24 29.84
CA LYS A 92 12.66 20.93 29.63
C LYS A 92 13.01 22.39 29.30
N LEU A 93 12.79 22.81 28.05
CA LEU A 93 12.88 24.24 27.72
C LEU A 93 11.73 24.95 28.45
N ASP A 94 12.08 25.69 29.50
CA ASP A 94 11.16 26.56 30.22
C ASP A 94 10.47 27.50 29.22
N GLY A 95 9.14 27.42 29.14
CA GLY A 95 8.31 28.27 28.28
C GLY A 95 7.69 27.60 27.05
N THR A 96 8.03 26.35 26.73
CA THR A 96 7.34 25.62 25.65
C THR A 96 5.95 25.22 26.13
N LYS A 97 4.88 25.70 25.49
CA LYS A 97 3.53 25.25 25.83
C LYS A 97 3.37 23.82 25.31
N GLU A 98 3.07 22.87 26.19
CA GLU A 98 2.66 21.54 25.75
C GLU A 98 1.30 21.65 25.05
N GLY A 99 1.22 21.15 23.81
CA GLY A 99 -0.02 21.08 23.08
C GLY A 99 -0.96 20.03 23.68
N VAL A 100 -2.23 20.07 23.26
CA VAL A 100 -3.19 19.00 23.55
C VAL A 100 -3.36 18.17 22.28
N PHE A 101 -3.05 16.87 22.39
CA PHE A 101 -3.27 15.95 21.28
C PHE A 101 -4.77 15.68 21.12
N THR A 102 -5.32 15.95 19.94
CA THR A 102 -6.75 15.79 19.64
C THR A 102 -7.05 14.57 18.76
N GLY A 103 -6.02 13.82 18.35
CA GLY A 103 -6.16 12.63 17.54
C GLY A 103 -6.58 11.38 18.33
N ALA A 104 -6.79 10.28 17.60
CA ALA A 104 -7.12 9.00 18.20
C ALA A 104 -5.85 8.29 18.71
N ILE A 105 -5.55 8.46 20.01
CA ILE A 105 -4.35 7.93 20.67
C ILE A 105 -4.14 6.44 20.39
N ASP A 106 -5.18 5.62 20.49
CA ASP A 106 -5.03 4.18 20.27
C ASP A 106 -4.65 3.83 18.82
N THR A 107 -5.10 4.64 17.86
CA THR A 107 -4.76 4.48 16.45
C THR A 107 -3.29 4.85 16.20
N GLU A 108 -2.78 5.90 16.86
CA GLU A 108 -1.35 6.27 16.85
C GLU A 108 -0.48 5.16 17.42
N ILE A 109 -0.87 4.59 18.57
CA ILE A 109 -0.16 3.49 19.22
C ILE A 109 -0.10 2.26 18.28
N ARG A 110 -1.23 1.88 17.66
CA ARG A 110 -1.28 0.75 16.72
C ARG A 110 -0.47 1.02 15.46
N ALA A 111 -0.53 2.23 14.90
CA ALA A 111 0.27 2.63 13.76
C ALA A 111 1.78 2.58 14.06
N PHE A 112 2.18 3.02 15.25
CA PHE A 112 3.57 2.92 15.70
C PHE A 112 4.00 1.46 15.94
N GLU A 113 3.12 0.61 16.48
CA GLU A 113 3.38 -0.83 16.61
C GLU A 113 3.60 -1.49 15.24
N ILE A 114 2.80 -1.14 14.22
CA ILE A 114 2.99 -1.61 12.83
C ILE A 114 4.40 -1.25 12.34
N LEU A 115 4.84 -0.02 12.58
CA LEU A 115 6.19 0.43 12.21
C LEU A 115 7.28 -0.38 12.94
N LEU A 116 7.14 -0.61 14.25
CA LEU A 116 8.07 -1.45 15.01
C LEU A 116 8.09 -2.90 14.49
N ARG A 117 6.93 -3.48 14.18
CA ARG A 117 6.85 -4.83 13.58
C ARG A 117 7.60 -4.91 12.26
N ALA A 118 7.50 -3.88 11.43
CA ALA A 118 8.26 -3.79 10.19
C ALA A 118 9.77 -3.79 10.42
N MET A 119 10.28 -2.99 11.36
CA MET A 119 11.71 -2.96 11.73
C MET A 119 12.23 -4.27 12.32
N TYR A 120 11.33 -5.10 12.86
CA TYR A 120 11.65 -6.42 13.39
C TYR A 120 11.41 -7.56 12.40
N SER A 121 10.99 -7.26 11.16
CA SER A 121 10.60 -8.27 10.17
C SER A 121 9.55 -9.25 10.72
N ARG A 122 8.63 -8.75 11.55
CA ARG A 122 7.49 -9.51 12.10
C ARG A 122 6.26 -9.30 11.22
N SER A 123 5.34 -10.27 11.24
CA SER A 123 4.05 -10.13 10.54
C SER A 123 3.30 -8.88 11.00
N LEU A 124 2.89 -8.08 10.01
CA LEU A 124 2.13 -6.85 10.23
C LEU A 124 0.71 -7.19 10.68
N ARG A 125 0.20 -6.44 11.65
CA ARG A 125 -1.18 -6.54 12.14
C ARG A 125 -1.86 -5.21 11.84
N ILE A 126 -2.53 -5.14 10.70
CA ILE A 126 -3.27 -3.97 10.25
C ILE A 126 -4.74 -4.30 10.40
N SER A 127 -5.46 -3.55 11.24
CA SER A 127 -6.87 -3.80 11.54
C SER A 127 -7.79 -2.80 10.83
N SER A 128 -7.26 -1.65 10.41
CA SER A 128 -7.98 -0.65 9.64
C SER A 128 -7.07 0.05 8.60
N PRO A 129 -7.63 0.57 7.50
CA PRO A 129 -6.86 1.38 6.55
C PRO A 129 -6.27 2.65 7.19
N ALA A 130 -6.97 3.25 8.16
CA ALA A 130 -6.51 4.43 8.87
C ALA A 130 -5.20 4.18 9.64
N GLU A 131 -5.09 3.04 10.33
CA GLU A 131 -3.84 2.61 10.99
C GLU A 131 -2.69 2.46 9.98
N PHE A 132 -2.98 1.92 8.80
CA PHE A 132 -1.99 1.75 7.76
C PHE A 132 -1.48 3.09 7.21
N TYR A 133 -2.39 4.01 6.84
CA TYR A 133 -2.00 5.33 6.35
C TYR A 133 -1.17 6.09 7.38
N LEU A 134 -1.57 6.03 8.65
CA LEU A 134 -0.83 6.64 9.74
C LEU A 134 0.54 6.00 9.94
N ALA A 135 0.65 4.67 9.83
CA ALA A 135 1.93 3.98 9.90
C ALA A 135 2.90 4.41 8.77
N VAL A 136 2.37 4.73 7.58
CA VAL A 136 3.19 5.29 6.49
C VAL A 136 3.66 6.71 6.79
N GLU A 137 2.82 7.56 7.39
CA GLU A 137 3.24 8.90 7.81
C GLU A 137 4.30 8.84 8.92
N LEU A 138 4.12 7.95 9.91
CA LEU A 138 5.14 7.71 10.94
C LEU A 138 6.43 7.15 10.32
N ALA A 139 6.34 6.26 9.34
CA ALA A 139 7.50 5.74 8.63
C ALA A 139 8.22 6.83 7.81
N ASP A 140 7.51 7.80 7.23
CA ASP A 140 8.11 8.96 6.57
C ASP A 140 8.86 9.82 7.59
N TYR A 141 8.19 10.18 8.69
CA TYR A 141 8.75 10.99 9.77
C TYR A 141 10.00 10.34 10.39
N TYR A 142 9.89 9.09 10.83
CA TYR A 142 11.00 8.33 11.42
C TYR A 142 11.96 7.75 10.37
N CYS A 143 11.87 8.18 9.10
CA CYS A 143 12.79 7.80 8.02
C CYS A 143 12.97 6.26 7.88
N ALA A 144 11.86 5.54 7.89
CA ALA A 144 11.73 4.09 7.95
C ALA A 144 10.80 3.49 6.88
N LEU A 145 10.44 4.28 5.85
CA LEU A 145 9.67 3.81 4.68
C LEU A 145 10.22 2.51 4.06
N PRO A 146 11.54 2.30 3.91
CA PRO A 146 12.07 1.05 3.33
C PRO A 146 11.70 -0.19 4.16
N ALA A 147 11.76 -0.08 5.49
CA ALA A 147 11.44 -1.19 6.39
C ALA A 147 9.95 -1.56 6.29
N LEU A 148 9.07 -0.56 6.27
CA LEU A 148 7.64 -0.77 6.10
C LEU A 148 7.30 -1.34 4.71
N SER A 149 7.92 -0.80 3.65
CA SER A 149 7.73 -1.28 2.27
C SER A 149 8.12 -2.75 2.11
N SER A 150 9.25 -3.15 2.70
CA SER A 150 9.71 -4.56 2.66
C SER A 150 8.76 -5.49 3.42
N ALA A 151 8.29 -5.10 4.60
CA ALA A 151 7.37 -5.91 5.41
C ALA A 151 6.00 -6.12 4.74
N LEU A 152 5.56 -5.18 3.89
CA LEU A 152 4.29 -5.27 3.18
C LEU A 152 4.27 -6.35 2.10
N ASN A 153 5.40 -6.72 1.52
CA ASN A 153 5.45 -7.75 0.47
C ASN A 153 4.86 -9.09 0.93
N GLY A 154 5.05 -9.46 2.20
CA GLY A 154 4.43 -10.66 2.79
C GLY A 154 3.03 -10.41 3.38
N ALA A 155 2.78 -9.20 3.89
CA ALA A 155 1.52 -8.88 4.53
C ALA A 155 0.36 -8.70 3.54
N PHE A 156 0.64 -8.24 2.32
CA PHE A 156 -0.39 -7.91 1.32
C PHE A 156 -1.33 -9.09 1.03
N TYR A 157 -0.77 -10.29 0.83
CA TYR A 157 -1.56 -11.49 0.52
C TYR A 157 -2.22 -12.15 1.74
N THR A 158 -1.85 -11.73 2.95
CA THR A 158 -2.30 -12.38 4.19
C THR A 158 -3.20 -11.49 5.03
N ASN A 159 -3.25 -10.18 4.73
CA ASN A 159 -4.06 -9.22 5.46
C ASN A 159 -5.30 -8.81 4.65
N PRO A 160 -6.51 -9.21 5.08
CA PRO A 160 -7.74 -8.91 4.35
C PRO A 160 -8.07 -7.42 4.29
N VAL A 161 -7.63 -6.62 5.27
CA VAL A 161 -7.89 -5.18 5.33
C VAL A 161 -7.15 -4.44 4.21
N LEU A 162 -5.90 -4.85 3.92
CA LEU A 162 -5.16 -4.29 2.78
C LEU A 162 -5.78 -4.69 1.46
N ALA A 163 -6.23 -5.94 1.33
CA ALA A 163 -6.92 -6.41 0.13
C ALA A 163 -8.24 -5.63 -0.08
N GLU A 164 -9.06 -5.47 0.95
CA GLU A 164 -10.31 -4.70 0.90
C GLU A 164 -10.06 -3.23 0.52
N ALA A 165 -9.04 -2.60 1.12
CA ALA A 165 -8.67 -1.22 0.79
C ALA A 165 -8.26 -1.04 -0.68
N THR A 166 -7.66 -2.06 -1.32
CA THR A 166 -7.36 -1.99 -2.76
C THR A 166 -8.61 -1.95 -3.64
N TYR A 167 -9.75 -2.47 -3.17
CA TYR A 167 -11.01 -2.44 -3.91
C TYR A 167 -11.85 -1.20 -3.57
N GLU A 168 -11.92 -0.82 -2.29
CA GLU A 168 -12.79 0.26 -1.83
C GLU A 168 -12.23 1.65 -2.08
N GLN A 169 -10.92 1.84 -1.91
CA GLN A 169 -10.27 3.16 -1.97
C GLN A 169 -8.93 3.14 -2.73
N PRO A 170 -8.85 2.55 -3.94
CA PRO A 170 -7.60 2.45 -4.69
C PRO A 170 -6.98 3.81 -5.04
N HIS A 171 -7.80 4.86 -5.23
CA HIS A 171 -7.34 6.21 -5.55
C HIS A 171 -6.59 6.89 -4.39
N ILE A 172 -6.86 6.48 -3.14
CA ILE A 172 -6.11 6.92 -1.95
C ILE A 172 -4.87 6.04 -1.78
N LEU A 173 -5.06 4.72 -1.82
CA LEU A 173 -4.02 3.74 -1.53
C LEU A 173 -2.88 3.76 -2.56
N ILE A 174 -3.13 4.14 -3.81
CA ILE A 174 -2.08 4.27 -4.84
C ILE A 174 -1.03 5.32 -4.46
N LYS A 175 -1.42 6.41 -3.81
CA LYS A 175 -0.49 7.45 -3.33
C LYS A 175 0.41 6.90 -2.24
N THR A 176 -0.18 6.15 -1.31
CA THR A 176 0.54 5.47 -0.22
C THR A 176 1.52 4.43 -0.78
N ALA A 177 1.08 3.64 -1.76
CA ALA A 177 1.92 2.65 -2.44
C ALA A 177 3.10 3.28 -3.17
N PHE A 178 2.87 4.41 -3.85
CA PHE A 178 3.90 5.20 -4.51
C PHE A 178 4.91 5.77 -3.51
N LYS A 179 4.44 6.36 -2.39
CA LYS A 179 5.28 6.89 -1.31
C LYS A 179 6.17 5.80 -0.68
N LEU A 180 5.61 4.61 -0.47
CA LEU A 180 6.34 3.45 0.03
C LEU A 180 7.29 2.84 -1.00
N ARG A 181 7.10 3.14 -2.29
CA ARG A 181 7.77 2.48 -3.42
C ARG A 181 7.56 0.97 -3.39
N ASN A 182 6.37 0.54 -2.99
CA ASN A 182 6.01 -0.87 -3.00
C ASN A 182 5.42 -1.24 -4.36
N ALA A 183 6.19 -1.95 -5.18
CA ALA A 183 5.80 -2.26 -6.56
C ALA A 183 4.55 -3.14 -6.65
N VAL A 184 4.39 -4.10 -5.73
CA VAL A 184 3.26 -5.02 -5.72
C VAL A 184 1.97 -4.26 -5.41
N LEU A 185 1.95 -3.55 -4.28
CA LEU A 185 0.79 -2.75 -3.88
C LEU A 185 0.45 -1.69 -4.92
N TYR A 186 1.46 -1.04 -5.51
CA TYR A 186 1.24 0.00 -6.51
C TYR A 186 0.58 -0.55 -7.78
N ARG A 187 1.02 -1.72 -8.26
CA ARG A 187 0.42 -2.38 -9.43
C ARG A 187 -1.04 -2.76 -9.17
N GLU A 188 -1.32 -3.36 -8.01
CA GLU A 188 -2.67 -3.75 -7.63
C GLU A 188 -3.59 -2.53 -7.55
N CYS A 189 -3.17 -1.47 -6.84
CA CYS A 189 -3.94 -0.23 -6.79
C CYS A 189 -4.17 0.37 -8.17
N LEU A 190 -3.14 0.43 -9.02
CA LEU A 190 -3.25 0.98 -10.37
C LEU A 190 -4.31 0.22 -11.18
N VAL A 191 -4.26 -1.11 -11.17
CA VAL A 191 -5.27 -1.95 -11.84
C VAL A 191 -6.67 -1.62 -11.35
N GLN A 192 -6.87 -1.54 -10.04
CA GLN A 192 -8.18 -1.24 -9.47
C GLN A 192 -8.65 0.20 -9.80
N THR A 193 -7.74 1.17 -9.90
CA THR A 193 -8.10 2.55 -10.29
C THR A 193 -8.59 2.68 -11.73
N MET A 194 -8.25 1.74 -12.62
CA MET A 194 -8.72 1.77 -14.02
C MET A 194 -10.19 1.36 -14.16
N GLY A 195 -10.79 0.74 -13.15
CA GLY A 195 -12.20 0.36 -13.15
C GLY A 195 -13.08 1.32 -12.32
N PRO A 196 -14.41 1.24 -12.46
CA PRO A 196 -15.15 0.61 -13.58
C PRO A 196 -14.92 1.34 -14.91
N TRP A 197 -15.03 0.64 -16.05
CA TRP A 197 -14.73 1.21 -17.39
C TRP A 197 -15.49 2.50 -17.73
N SER A 198 -16.75 2.58 -17.32
CA SER A 198 -17.61 3.75 -17.53
C SER A 198 -17.22 4.94 -16.64
N LYS A 199 -16.71 4.67 -15.44
CA LYS A 199 -16.36 5.67 -14.43
C LYS A 199 -15.05 5.26 -13.73
N PRO A 200 -13.90 5.37 -14.42
CA PRO A 200 -12.67 4.87 -13.87
C PRO A 200 -12.22 5.74 -12.69
N GLN A 201 -11.84 5.08 -11.59
CA GLN A 201 -11.51 5.73 -10.32
C GLN A 201 -10.24 6.58 -10.35
N TYR A 202 -9.34 6.40 -11.31
CA TYR A 202 -8.13 7.23 -11.41
C TYR A 202 -8.42 8.73 -11.57
N LYS A 203 -9.64 9.08 -12.01
CA LYS A 203 -10.09 10.48 -12.09
C LYS A 203 -10.20 11.16 -10.73
N GLU A 204 -10.34 10.37 -9.66
CA GLU A 204 -10.45 10.81 -8.26
C GLU A 204 -9.07 10.94 -7.58
N ILE A 205 -7.97 10.69 -8.31
CA ILE A 205 -6.61 10.89 -7.80
C ILE A 205 -6.27 12.40 -7.83
N ASP A 206 -5.95 12.96 -6.66
CA ASP A 206 -5.56 14.38 -6.57
C ASP A 206 -4.16 14.69 -7.14
N ASP A 207 -3.25 13.70 -7.14
CA ASP A 207 -1.90 13.88 -7.67
C ASP A 207 -1.93 13.81 -9.21
N GLU A 208 -1.63 14.93 -9.87
CA GLU A 208 -1.67 15.05 -11.32
C GLU A 208 -0.72 14.08 -12.03
N SER A 209 0.45 13.81 -11.46
CA SER A 209 1.45 12.92 -12.04
C SER A 209 0.93 11.47 -12.02
N LEU A 210 0.45 11.02 -10.86
CA LEU A 210 -0.14 9.68 -10.71
C LEU A 210 -1.41 9.53 -11.55
N ARG A 211 -2.24 10.58 -11.61
CA ARG A 211 -3.41 10.62 -12.46
C ARG A 211 -3.05 10.51 -13.95
N GLY A 212 -2.02 11.22 -14.39
CA GLY A 212 -1.50 11.14 -15.75
C GLY A 212 -0.99 9.75 -16.12
N ILE A 213 -0.24 9.11 -15.23
CA ILE A 213 0.23 7.72 -15.40
C ILE A 213 -0.96 6.76 -15.52
N ALA A 214 -1.95 6.87 -14.62
CA ALA A 214 -3.13 6.01 -14.66
C ALA A 214 -4.01 6.26 -15.89
N ALA A 215 -4.13 7.51 -16.34
CA ALA A 215 -4.84 7.86 -17.56
C ALA A 215 -4.15 7.28 -18.80
N ALA A 216 -2.81 7.35 -18.87
CA ALA A 216 -2.03 6.75 -19.95
C ALA A 216 -2.15 5.21 -19.96
N ALA A 217 -2.09 4.56 -18.79
CA ALA A 217 -2.30 3.12 -18.67
C ALA A 217 -3.72 2.72 -19.12
N HIS A 218 -4.74 3.47 -18.71
CA HIS A 218 -6.12 3.22 -19.13
C HIS A 218 -6.33 3.48 -20.64
N ALA A 219 -5.66 4.47 -21.23
CA ALA A 219 -5.67 4.70 -22.67
C ALA A 219 -5.00 3.55 -23.44
N GLY A 220 -3.81 3.09 -22.99
CA GLY A 220 -3.16 1.93 -23.60
C GLY A 220 -4.03 0.66 -23.51
N LEU A 221 -4.72 0.45 -22.39
CA LEU A 221 -5.67 -0.66 -22.26
C LEU A 221 -6.87 -0.52 -23.22
N LYS A 222 -7.34 0.70 -23.47
CA LYS A 222 -8.39 0.98 -24.47
C LYS A 222 -7.95 0.66 -25.89
N ASP A 223 -6.71 1.02 -26.24
CA ASP A 223 -6.18 0.77 -27.57
C ASP A 223 -6.05 -0.75 -27.81
N VAL A 224 -5.47 -1.50 -26.87
CA VAL A 224 -5.37 -2.97 -26.97
C VAL A 224 -6.76 -3.61 -27.05
N LEU A 225 -7.73 -3.11 -26.27
CA LEU A 225 -9.10 -3.60 -26.31
C LEU A 225 -9.76 -3.34 -27.67
N LEU A 226 -9.58 -2.14 -28.22
CA LEU A 226 -10.13 -1.75 -29.51
C LEU A 226 -9.54 -2.61 -30.64
N ASP A 227 -8.22 -2.78 -30.66
CA ASP A 227 -7.53 -3.61 -31.66
C ASP A 227 -8.03 -5.06 -31.59
N THR A 228 -8.19 -5.59 -30.37
CA THR A 228 -8.73 -6.93 -30.17
C THR A 228 -10.17 -7.04 -30.68
N GLN A 229 -11.02 -6.05 -30.39
CA GLN A 229 -12.40 -6.03 -30.87
C GLN A 229 -12.48 -5.94 -32.40
N CYS A 230 -11.66 -5.10 -33.03
CA CYS A 230 -11.57 -4.98 -34.48
C CYS A 230 -11.17 -6.33 -35.11
N ALA A 231 -10.14 -6.99 -34.59
CA ALA A 231 -9.71 -8.30 -35.08
C ALA A 231 -10.81 -9.37 -34.95
N ILE A 232 -11.54 -9.38 -33.84
CA ILE A 232 -12.70 -10.29 -33.67
C ILE A 232 -13.79 -9.99 -34.70
N ILE A 233 -14.09 -8.71 -34.96
CA ILE A 233 -15.11 -8.31 -35.95
C ILE A 233 -14.70 -8.75 -37.37
N GLU A 234 -13.43 -8.58 -37.74
CA GLU A 234 -12.91 -9.03 -39.04
C GLU A 234 -13.02 -10.55 -39.22
N ILE A 235 -12.70 -11.32 -38.18
CA ILE A 235 -12.87 -12.78 -38.18
C ILE A 235 -14.35 -13.16 -38.38
N LEU A 236 -15.27 -12.45 -37.71
CA LEU A 236 -16.70 -12.69 -37.84
C LEU A 236 -17.24 -12.31 -39.22
N ASP A 237 -16.80 -11.19 -39.79
CA ASP A 237 -17.20 -10.75 -41.13
C ASP A 237 -16.79 -11.76 -42.19
N TRP A 238 -15.56 -12.27 -42.09
CA TRP A 238 -15.08 -13.37 -42.91
C TRP A 238 -15.96 -14.63 -42.73
N ALA A 239 -16.23 -15.05 -41.48
CA ALA A 239 -17.04 -16.23 -41.19
C ALA A 239 -18.47 -16.11 -41.74
N MET A 240 -19.11 -14.93 -41.61
CA MET A 240 -20.45 -14.69 -42.17
C MET A 240 -20.50 -14.88 -43.70
N THR A 241 -19.39 -14.63 -44.39
CA THR A 241 -19.28 -14.75 -45.84
C THR A 241 -19.01 -16.19 -46.28
N TYR A 242 -18.20 -16.95 -45.54
CA TYR A 242 -17.65 -18.22 -46.00
C TYR A 242 -17.99 -19.44 -45.13
N ASP A 243 -18.37 -19.27 -43.87
CA ASP A 243 -18.59 -20.36 -42.91
C ASP A 243 -19.68 -20.03 -41.87
N LYS A 244 -20.93 -20.42 -42.19
CA LYS A 244 -22.09 -20.15 -41.34
C LYS A 244 -22.09 -20.95 -40.04
N ASP A 245 -21.45 -22.12 -40.02
CA ASP A 245 -21.39 -22.97 -38.83
C ASP A 245 -20.45 -22.34 -37.80
N LEU A 246 -19.35 -21.74 -38.25
CA LEU A 246 -18.44 -20.97 -37.40
C LEU A 246 -19.14 -19.77 -36.72
N VAL A 247 -20.02 -19.06 -37.43
CA VAL A 247 -20.81 -17.95 -36.84
C VAL A 247 -21.71 -18.45 -35.70
N ALA A 248 -22.38 -19.58 -35.89
CA ALA A 248 -23.25 -20.16 -34.86
C ALA A 248 -22.46 -20.61 -33.63
N GLN A 249 -21.28 -21.20 -33.83
CA GLN A 249 -20.35 -21.56 -32.75
C GLN A 249 -19.89 -20.33 -31.98
N PHE A 250 -19.54 -19.25 -32.67
CA PHE A 250 -19.09 -18.02 -32.04
C PHE A 250 -20.19 -17.32 -31.22
N GLN A 251 -21.41 -17.27 -31.74
CA GLN A 251 -22.56 -16.72 -30.99
C GLN A 251 -22.81 -17.51 -29.71
N LYS A 252 -22.70 -18.83 -29.77
CA LYS A 252 -22.80 -19.70 -28.59
C LYS A 252 -21.69 -19.40 -27.59
N LEU A 253 -20.44 -19.28 -28.06
CA LEU A 253 -19.28 -18.92 -27.23
C LEU A 253 -19.47 -17.57 -26.53
N GLN A 254 -19.89 -16.53 -27.25
CA GLN A 254 -20.16 -15.22 -26.66
C GLN A 254 -21.24 -15.31 -25.58
N LEU A 255 -22.33 -16.02 -25.85
CA LEU A 255 -23.41 -16.21 -24.89
C LEU A 255 -22.92 -16.94 -23.63
N ASP A 256 -22.16 -18.01 -23.80
CA ASP A 256 -21.58 -18.77 -22.68
C ASP A 256 -20.57 -17.91 -21.90
N ALA A 257 -19.72 -17.16 -22.58
CA ALA A 257 -18.77 -16.23 -21.96
C ALA A 257 -19.44 -15.10 -21.17
N THR A 258 -20.64 -14.65 -21.56
CA THR A 258 -21.40 -13.67 -20.76
C THR A 258 -21.91 -14.23 -19.44
N ARG A 259 -21.98 -15.56 -19.28
CA ARG A 259 -22.46 -16.18 -18.03
C ARG A 259 -21.50 -15.87 -16.89
N GLY A 260 -22.04 -15.30 -15.81
CA GLY A 260 -21.25 -14.93 -14.63
C GLY A 260 -20.43 -13.63 -14.78
N CYS A 261 -20.53 -12.92 -15.91
CA CYS A 261 -19.90 -11.61 -16.09
C CYS A 261 -20.66 -10.46 -15.40
N TYR A 262 -21.85 -10.74 -14.83
CA TYR A 262 -22.61 -9.77 -14.05
C TYR A 262 -22.26 -9.89 -12.58
N ASN A 263 -21.84 -8.78 -11.97
CA ASN A 263 -21.68 -8.71 -10.52
C ASN A 263 -23.05 -8.47 -9.86
N ARG A 264 -23.43 -9.29 -8.86
CA ARG A 264 -24.68 -9.12 -8.08
C ARG A 264 -24.51 -8.19 -6.87
N GLN A 265 -23.31 -7.63 -6.67
CA GLN A 265 -22.93 -6.99 -5.40
C GLN A 265 -23.59 -5.62 -5.12
N ALA A 266 -24.31 -5.00 -6.07
CA ALA A 266 -25.07 -3.78 -5.79
C ALA A 266 -26.53 -3.90 -6.30
N PRO A 267 -27.55 -3.62 -5.45
CA PRO A 267 -28.93 -3.56 -5.91
C PRO A 267 -29.12 -2.33 -6.82
N GLY A 268 -29.26 -2.58 -8.12
CA GLY A 268 -29.67 -1.57 -9.10
C GLY A 268 -28.71 -1.34 -10.27
N GLU A 269 -27.43 -1.71 -10.17
CA GLU A 269 -26.46 -1.53 -11.25
C GLU A 269 -25.95 -2.88 -11.77
N ARG A 270 -26.31 -3.22 -13.01
CA ARG A 270 -25.73 -4.37 -13.72
C ARG A 270 -24.35 -3.97 -14.24
N ILE A 271 -23.32 -4.15 -13.42
CA ILE A 271 -21.93 -3.94 -13.84
C ILE A 271 -21.47 -5.17 -14.64
N PHE A 272 -21.09 -4.96 -15.89
CA PHE A 272 -20.52 -6.00 -16.76
C PHE A 272 -19.00 -6.06 -16.59
N HIS A 273 -18.50 -7.21 -16.13
CA HIS A 273 -17.08 -7.41 -15.85
C HIS A 273 -16.32 -7.82 -17.12
N LEU A 274 -15.95 -6.83 -17.94
CA LEU A 274 -15.25 -7.04 -19.22
C LEU A 274 -14.04 -7.99 -19.12
N PRO A 275 -13.13 -7.88 -18.12
CA PRO A 275 -12.00 -8.82 -18.02
C PRO A 275 -12.43 -10.28 -17.89
N ARG A 276 -13.55 -10.54 -17.21
CA ARG A 276 -14.07 -11.90 -17.02
C ARG A 276 -14.68 -12.42 -18.32
N TYR A 277 -15.36 -11.55 -19.07
CA TYR A 277 -15.90 -11.88 -20.38
C TYR A 277 -14.80 -12.31 -21.37
N TYR A 278 -13.75 -11.51 -21.51
CA TYR A 278 -12.62 -11.85 -22.38
C TYR A 278 -11.87 -13.09 -21.93
N ARG A 279 -11.75 -13.30 -20.60
CA ARG A 279 -11.13 -14.50 -20.06
C ARG A 279 -11.94 -15.76 -20.38
N ASN A 280 -13.26 -15.72 -20.18
CA ASN A 280 -14.15 -16.83 -20.53
C ASN A 280 -14.08 -17.14 -22.04
N LEU A 281 -14.11 -16.12 -22.90
CA LEU A 281 -13.96 -16.28 -24.35
C LEU A 281 -12.65 -17.00 -24.72
N TYR A 282 -11.56 -16.65 -24.05
CA TYR A 282 -10.24 -17.23 -24.30
C TYR A 282 -10.13 -18.68 -23.81
N ASP A 283 -10.60 -18.95 -22.59
CA ASP A 283 -10.50 -20.28 -21.96
C ASP A 283 -11.42 -21.29 -22.68
N ASP A 284 -12.67 -20.91 -22.99
CA ASP A 284 -13.62 -21.79 -23.69
C ASP A 284 -13.13 -22.16 -25.10
N GLN A 285 -12.49 -21.23 -25.83
CA GLN A 285 -11.91 -21.53 -27.14
C GLN A 285 -10.68 -22.43 -27.06
N ARG A 286 -9.87 -22.28 -26.01
CA ARG A 286 -8.70 -23.13 -25.80
C ARG A 286 -9.12 -24.58 -25.54
N GLU A 287 -10.18 -24.80 -24.77
CA GLU A 287 -10.71 -26.14 -24.50
C GLU A 287 -11.35 -26.80 -25.73
N CYS A 288 -11.95 -26.02 -26.64
CA CYS A 288 -12.48 -26.54 -27.90
C CYS A 288 -11.39 -26.98 -28.90
N ARG A 289 -10.16 -26.45 -28.78
CA ARG A 289 -9.05 -26.73 -29.71
C ARG A 289 -8.51 -28.16 -29.62
N ASP A 290 -8.72 -28.84 -28.49
CA ASP A 290 -8.25 -30.22 -28.30
C ASP A 290 -9.10 -31.25 -29.08
N VAL A 291 -10.18 -30.82 -29.73
CA VAL A 291 -11.16 -31.71 -30.38
C VAL A 291 -11.12 -31.64 -31.92
N ASP A 292 -10.77 -30.49 -32.51
CA ASP A 292 -10.61 -30.32 -33.96
C ASP A 292 -9.62 -29.18 -34.26
N ASP A 293 -8.76 -29.35 -35.27
CA ASP A 293 -7.60 -28.51 -35.67
C ASP A 293 -7.97 -27.09 -36.19
N ILE A 294 -9.04 -26.49 -35.66
CA ILE A 294 -9.59 -25.22 -36.09
C ILE A 294 -9.34 -24.19 -34.98
N ASP A 295 -8.18 -23.52 -35.04
CA ASP A 295 -8.09 -22.15 -34.52
C ASP A 295 -8.78 -21.27 -35.56
N PRO A 296 -10.03 -20.81 -35.34
CA PRO A 296 -10.77 -20.13 -36.38
C PRO A 296 -10.06 -18.80 -36.66
N ALA A 297 -9.31 -18.75 -37.75
CA ALA A 297 -8.74 -17.54 -38.33
C ALA A 297 -7.93 -16.65 -37.37
N GLY A 298 -7.18 -17.24 -36.42
CA GLY A 298 -6.33 -16.47 -35.51
C GLY A 298 -7.10 -15.76 -34.40
N PHE A 299 -8.26 -16.28 -33.99
CA PHE A 299 -9.02 -15.75 -32.85
C PHE A 299 -8.21 -15.74 -31.56
N LEU A 300 -7.49 -16.83 -31.25
CA LEU A 300 -6.64 -16.87 -30.06
C LEU A 300 -5.48 -15.88 -30.17
N ALA A 301 -4.93 -15.68 -31.37
CA ALA A 301 -3.88 -14.70 -31.63
C ALA A 301 -4.41 -13.26 -31.45
N ALA A 302 -5.65 -12.98 -31.85
CA ALA A 302 -6.30 -11.68 -31.62
C ALA A 302 -6.51 -11.39 -30.12
N MET A 303 -6.74 -12.43 -29.31
CA MET A 303 -6.99 -12.31 -27.86
C MET A 303 -5.70 -12.33 -27.02
N GLU A 304 -4.60 -12.86 -27.56
CA GLU A 304 -3.32 -12.99 -26.87
C GLU A 304 -2.82 -11.67 -26.24
N PRO A 305 -2.92 -10.49 -26.90
CA PRO A 305 -2.52 -9.23 -26.29
C PRO A 305 -3.25 -8.89 -24.98
N LEU A 306 -4.54 -9.23 -24.87
CA LEU A 306 -5.31 -9.02 -23.63
C LEU A 306 -4.94 -10.01 -22.52
N MET A 307 -4.37 -11.16 -22.87
CA MET A 307 -3.98 -12.21 -21.92
C MET A 307 -2.54 -12.04 -21.42
N LYS A 308 -1.74 -11.17 -22.05
CA LYS A 308 -0.39 -10.86 -21.58
C LYS A 308 -0.47 -10.10 -20.26
N ASN A 309 0.21 -10.62 -19.25
CA ASN A 309 0.39 -9.93 -17.98
C ASN A 309 1.56 -8.92 -18.07
N ASP A 310 1.41 -7.95 -18.97
CA ASP A 310 2.40 -6.91 -19.25
C ASP A 310 1.92 -5.55 -18.72
N LEU A 311 1.63 -5.47 -17.41
CA LEU A 311 1.48 -4.19 -16.70
C LEU A 311 2.87 -3.51 -16.53
N LEU A 312 3.63 -3.43 -17.61
CA LEU A 312 4.81 -2.60 -17.73
C LEU A 312 4.33 -1.19 -17.98
N LEU A 313 4.31 -0.40 -16.90
CA LEU A 313 4.20 1.04 -16.99
C LEU A 313 5.37 1.54 -17.83
N VAL A 314 5.10 1.88 -19.09
CA VAL A 314 6.06 2.62 -19.92
C VAL A 314 6.08 4.05 -19.38
N THR A 315 6.79 4.25 -18.27
CA THR A 315 7.27 5.58 -17.90
C THR A 315 8.50 5.86 -18.75
N GLN A 316 8.49 6.95 -19.52
CA GLN A 316 9.67 7.49 -20.23
C GLN A 316 10.76 8.02 -19.25
N GLY A 317 10.94 7.39 -18.10
CA GLY A 317 11.94 7.68 -17.09
C GLY A 317 12.54 6.38 -16.59
N ALA A 318 13.87 6.33 -16.50
CA ALA A 318 14.68 5.12 -16.30
C ALA A 318 14.47 4.38 -14.96
N ASP A 319 13.53 4.79 -14.11
CA ASP A 319 13.30 4.18 -12.81
C ASP A 319 12.03 3.32 -12.85
N ARG A 320 12.17 2.01 -12.59
CA ARG A 320 11.02 1.10 -12.44
C ARG A 320 10.29 1.41 -11.12
N SER A 321 9.00 1.03 -11.04
CA SER A 321 8.26 1.10 -9.76
C SER A 321 9.03 0.38 -8.66
N GLY A 322 9.45 1.11 -7.61
CA GLY A 322 10.30 0.57 -6.55
C GLY A 322 11.75 1.07 -6.56
N GLU A 323 12.20 1.70 -7.64
CA GLU A 323 13.57 2.18 -7.81
C GLU A 323 13.72 3.68 -7.43
N GLY A 324 14.96 4.11 -7.17
CA GLY A 324 15.32 5.47 -6.75
C GLY A 324 15.76 5.61 -5.29
N LYS A 325 16.30 6.77 -4.90
CA LYS A 325 16.72 7.07 -3.51
C LYS A 325 15.57 7.68 -2.70
N TYR A 326 15.28 7.17 -1.49
CA TYR A 326 14.31 7.83 -0.61
C TYR A 326 14.85 9.22 -0.26
N HIS A 327 14.06 10.26 -0.52
CA HIS A 327 14.44 11.61 -0.13
C HIS A 327 14.22 11.76 1.38
N VAL A 328 15.32 11.91 2.12
CA VAL A 328 15.26 12.28 3.54
C VAL A 328 14.71 13.71 3.61
N ARG A 329 13.63 13.95 4.36
CA ARG A 329 13.15 15.32 4.63
C ARG A 329 14.32 16.14 5.20
N ARG A 330 14.75 17.18 4.47
CA ARG A 330 15.82 18.10 4.92
C ARG A 330 15.47 18.83 6.22
N ASN A 331 14.20 18.91 6.59
CA ASN A 331 13.72 19.69 7.74
C ASN A 331 14.14 19.10 9.10
N LEU A 332 14.58 17.84 9.18
CA LEU A 332 15.17 17.27 10.41
C LEU A 332 16.67 17.63 10.58
N LEU A 333 17.28 18.32 9.61
CA LEU A 333 18.70 18.70 9.62
C LEU A 333 18.93 20.21 9.76
N SER A 334 17.88 21.03 9.89
CA SER A 334 17.99 22.49 10.00
C SER A 334 17.78 23.04 11.42
N SER A 335 17.61 22.18 12.41
CA SER A 335 17.52 22.56 13.83
C SER A 335 18.69 21.93 14.59
N THR A 336 19.88 22.47 14.38
CA THR A 336 21.04 22.35 15.28
C THR A 336 21.56 23.74 15.53
#